data_AF-A0A0X8L9C1-F1
#
_entry.id   AF-A0A0X8L9C1-F1
#
_cell.length_a   1.000
_cell.length_b   1.000
_cell.length_c   1.000
_cell.angle_alpha   90.00
_cell.angle_beta   90.00
_cell.angle_gamma   90.00
#
_symmetry.space_group_name_H-M   'P 1'
#
loop_
_entity.id
_entity.type
_entity.pdbx_description
1 polymer ?
#
loop_
_entity_poly.entity_id
_entity_poly.type
_entity_poly.pdbx_seq_one_letter_code
_entity_poly.pdbx_strand_id
1 'polypeptide(L)'
;MPEQRAWPSLDARLDNWANANRGSYDAVDAACIERAWQRLATRQRDLLRMVYLWRAGREVICRRLKIPRHPWCRYELELTSAKQALASTLARIS
;
A
#
# COMPACT_ATOMS: atom_id res chain seq x y z
N MET A 1 -15.59 9.75 27.51
CA MET A 1 -14.62 10.11 26.46
C MET A 1 -15.09 9.46 25.18
N PRO A 2 -15.56 10.19 24.16
CA PRO A 2 -15.98 9.55 22.92
C PRO A 2 -14.70 9.06 22.24
N GLU A 3 -14.58 7.74 22.15
CA GLU A 3 -13.56 7.04 21.39
C GLU A 3 -13.75 7.46 19.94
N GLN A 4 -13.03 8.52 19.53
CA GLN A 4 -12.86 8.80 18.12
C GLN A 4 -12.30 7.50 17.53
N ARG A 5 -13.16 6.75 16.84
CA ARG A 5 -12.76 5.71 15.91
C ARG A 5 -11.92 6.41 14.85
N ALA A 6 -10.67 6.69 15.19
CA ALA A 6 -9.67 7.18 14.28
C ALA A 6 -9.56 6.09 13.24
N TRP A 7 -9.96 6.42 12.01
CA TRP A 7 -9.85 5.48 10.91
C TRP A 7 -8.39 5.00 10.90
N PRO A 8 -8.15 3.67 10.85
CA PRO A 8 -6.80 3.17 10.85
C PRO A 8 -6.01 3.86 9.73
N SER A 9 -4.80 4.32 10.04
CA SER A 9 -3.93 4.98 9.06
C SER A 9 -3.77 4.10 7.83
N LEU A 10 -3.55 4.69 6.65
CA LEU A 10 -3.42 3.93 5.40
C LEU A 10 -2.39 2.80 5.51
N ASP A 11 -1.28 3.03 6.21
CA ASP A 11 -0.27 2.03 6.51
C ASP A 11 -0.82 0.85 7.32
N ALA A 12 -1.63 1.10 8.36
CA ALA A 12 -2.27 0.05 9.15
C ALA A 12 -3.29 -0.77 8.32
N ARG A 13 -4.03 -0.11 7.42
CA ARG A 13 -4.95 -0.78 6.47
C ARG A 13 -4.19 -1.64 5.45
N LEU A 14 -3.06 -1.16 4.97
CA LEU A 14 -2.17 -1.91 4.09
C LEU A 14 -1.50 -3.09 4.80
N ASP A 15 -1.12 -2.94 6.07
CA ASP A 15 -0.64 -4.04 6.89
C ASP A 15 -1.75 -5.06 7.18
N ASN A 16 -3.00 -4.62 7.44
CA ASN A 16 -4.15 -5.51 7.55
C ASN A 16 -4.36 -6.32 6.25
N TRP A 17 -4.36 -5.65 5.09
CA TRP A 17 -4.45 -6.29 3.78
C TRP A 17 -3.31 -7.29 3.53
N ALA A 18 -2.07 -6.96 3.91
CA ALA A 18 -0.93 -7.87 3.80
C ALA A 18 -0.94 -9.03 4.80
N ASN A 19 -1.63 -8.86 5.93
CA ASN A 19 -1.79 -9.86 6.97
C ASN A 19 -3.06 -10.71 6.81
N ALA A 20 -3.61 -10.82 5.60
CA ALA A 20 -4.75 -11.70 5.30
C ALA A 20 -4.61 -13.15 5.81
N ASN A 21 -3.37 -13.61 6.02
CA ASN A 21 -3.05 -14.93 6.56
C ASN A 21 -2.53 -14.95 8.01
N ARG A 22 -2.47 -13.81 8.74
CA ARG A 22 -1.80 -13.67 10.06
C ARG A 22 -2.70 -13.11 11.18
N GLY A 23 -3.93 -13.61 11.30
CA GLY A 23 -4.75 -13.37 12.49
C GLY A 23 -5.73 -12.21 12.36
N SER A 24 -5.55 -11.11 13.12
CA SER A 24 -6.48 -9.96 13.22
C SER A 24 -6.64 -9.27 11.86
N TYR A 25 -7.52 -9.84 11.05
CA TYR A 25 -7.77 -9.49 9.67
C TYR A 25 -9.20 -8.98 9.54
N ASP A 26 -9.34 -7.71 9.19
CA ASP A 26 -10.63 -7.17 8.75
C ASP A 26 -10.80 -7.45 7.26
N ALA A 27 -11.60 -8.46 6.95
CA ALA A 27 -11.89 -8.89 5.59
C ALA A 27 -12.62 -7.80 4.77
N VAL A 28 -13.42 -6.95 5.41
CA VAL A 28 -14.15 -5.87 4.72
C VAL A 28 -13.16 -4.79 4.31
N ASP A 29 -12.28 -4.37 5.22
CA ASP A 29 -11.24 -3.40 4.90
C ASP A 29 -10.28 -3.93 3.82
N ALA A 30 -9.83 -5.18 3.96
CA ALA A 30 -8.93 -5.79 2.99
C ALA A 30 -9.56 -5.91 1.60
N ALA A 31 -10.85 -6.26 1.49
CA ALA A 31 -11.56 -6.29 0.22
C ALA A 31 -11.69 -4.89 -0.40
N CYS A 32 -11.91 -3.84 0.42
CA CYS A 32 -11.91 -2.46 -0.05
C CYS A 32 -10.54 -2.03 -0.58
N ILE A 33 -9.46 -2.33 0.15
CA ILE A 33 -8.08 -2.09 -0.28
C ILE A 33 -7.80 -2.84 -1.58
N GLU A 34 -8.21 -4.11 -1.70
CA GLU A 34 -7.96 -4.90 -2.89
C GLU A 34 -8.69 -4.35 -4.13
N ARG A 35 -9.95 -3.93 -3.99
CA ARG A 35 -10.71 -3.29 -5.08
C ARG A 35 -10.08 -1.96 -5.52
N ALA A 36 -9.60 -1.16 -4.58
CA ALA A 36 -8.89 0.08 -4.88
C ALA A 36 -7.53 -0.21 -5.53
N TRP A 37 -6.79 -1.20 -5.02
CA TRP A 37 -5.51 -1.63 -5.54
C TRP A 37 -5.63 -2.13 -6.97
N GLN A 38 -6.66 -2.93 -7.31
CA GLN A 38 -6.88 -3.41 -8.68
C GLN A 38 -7.07 -2.28 -9.71
N ARG A 39 -7.55 -1.11 -9.27
CA ARG A 39 -7.77 0.08 -10.11
C ARG A 39 -6.52 0.96 -10.28
N LEU A 40 -5.45 0.69 -9.54
CA LEU A 40 -4.19 1.41 -9.67
C LEU A 40 -3.41 1.02 -10.94
N ALA A 41 -2.53 1.91 -11.37
CA ALA A 41 -1.59 1.62 -12.45
C ALA A 41 -0.70 0.41 -12.09
N THR A 42 -0.36 -0.43 -13.06
CA THR A 42 0.45 -1.65 -12.85
C THR A 42 1.73 -1.40 -12.06
N ARG A 43 2.44 -0.31 -12.34
CA ARG A 43 3.66 0.06 -11.61
C ARG A 43 3.42 0.31 -10.10
N GLN A 44 2.35 1.02 -9.76
CA GLN A 44 1.99 1.29 -8.35
C GLN A 44 1.52 0.01 -7.66
N ARG A 45 0.77 -0.83 -8.37
CA ARG A 45 0.32 -2.14 -7.88
C ARG A 45 1.49 -3.04 -7.52
N ASP A 46 2.44 -3.18 -8.43
CA ASP A 46 3.64 -3.98 -8.22
C ASP A 46 4.49 -3.43 -7.06
N LEU A 47 4.63 -2.11 -6.95
CA LEU A 47 5.34 -1.48 -5.83
C LEU A 47 4.71 -1.84 -4.48
N LEU A 48 3.41 -1.60 -4.33
CA LEU A 48 2.69 -1.91 -3.09
C LEU A 48 2.70 -3.41 -2.77
N ARG A 49 2.58 -4.27 -3.80
CA ARG A 49 2.67 -5.72 -3.65
C ARG A 49 4.04 -6.14 -3.14
N MET A 50 5.12 -5.61 -3.71
CA MET A 50 6.46 -5.97 -3.26
C MET A 50 6.73 -5.46 -1.83
N VAL A 51 6.27 -4.27 -1.48
CA VAL A 51 6.48 -3.68 -0.15
C VAL A 51 5.68 -4.41 0.93
N TYR A 52 4.36 -4.58 0.73
CA TYR A 52 3.48 -5.04 1.80
C TYR A 52 3.26 -6.56 1.77
N LEU A 53 2.92 -7.13 0.60
CA LEU A 53 2.66 -8.58 0.49
C LEU A 53 3.95 -9.39 0.56
N TRP A 54 5.00 -8.98 -0.16
CA TRP A 54 6.26 -9.73 -0.19
C TRP A 54 7.26 -9.31 0.88
N ARG A 55 7.03 -8.15 1.53
CA ARG A 55 7.99 -7.54 2.46
C ARG A 55 9.40 -7.44 1.85
N ALA A 56 9.46 -7.17 0.55
CA ALA A 56 10.69 -7.16 -0.21
C ALA A 56 11.56 -5.97 0.22
N GLY A 57 12.86 -6.21 0.33
CA GLY A 57 13.82 -5.15 0.58
C GLY A 57 13.83 -4.12 -0.55
N ARG A 58 14.08 -2.86 -0.20
CA ARG A 58 14.19 -1.73 -1.13
C ARG A 58 15.10 -2.03 -2.33
N GLU A 59 16.20 -2.74 -2.10
CA GLU A 59 17.15 -3.10 -3.15
C GLU A 59 16.56 -3.97 -4.26
N VAL A 60 15.68 -4.91 -3.89
CA VAL A 60 14.98 -5.80 -4.82
C VAL A 60 13.95 -5.01 -5.60
N ILE A 61 13.19 -4.16 -4.90
CA ILE A 61 12.16 -3.31 -5.49
C ILE A 61 12.78 -2.34 -6.51
N CYS A 62 13.85 -1.64 -6.13
CA CYS A 62 14.53 -0.70 -7.02
C CYS A 62 15.06 -1.38 -8.28
N ARG A 63 15.64 -2.58 -8.18
CA ARG A 63 16.08 -3.35 -9.35
C ARG A 63 14.90 -3.74 -10.24
N ARG A 64 13.82 -4.26 -9.65
CA ARG A 64 12.70 -4.82 -10.40
C ARG A 64 11.84 -3.76 -11.07
N LEU A 65 11.61 -2.64 -10.40
CA LEU A 65 10.86 -1.50 -10.94
C LEU A 65 11.75 -0.51 -11.70
N LYS A 66 13.05 -0.83 -11.87
CA LYS A 66 14.05 0.04 -12.50
C LYS A 66 14.08 1.44 -11.87
N ILE A 67 13.81 1.53 -10.56
CA ILE A 67 13.90 2.78 -9.81
C ILE A 67 15.39 3.04 -9.56
N PRO A 68 15.91 4.22 -9.94
CA PRO A 68 17.30 4.57 -9.67
C PRO A 68 17.58 4.50 -8.17
N ARG A 69 18.64 3.78 -7.79
CA ARG A 69 19.06 3.62 -6.39
C ARG A 69 19.44 4.98 -5.75
N HIS A 70 19.90 5.90 -6.59
CA HIS A 70 20.27 7.26 -6.22
C HIS A 70 19.55 8.29 -7.12
N PRO A 71 19.08 9.43 -6.57
CA PRO A 71 19.06 9.79 -5.15
C PRO A 71 18.03 8.99 -4.34
N TRP A 72 18.27 8.86 -3.04
CA TRP A 72 17.48 7.99 -2.15
C TRP A 72 15.98 8.38 -2.14
N CYS A 73 15.67 9.67 -2.27
CA CYS A 73 14.31 10.20 -2.27
C CYS A 73 13.44 9.63 -3.40
N ARG A 74 14.03 9.11 -4.50
CA ARG A 74 13.23 8.59 -5.64
C ARG A 74 12.37 7.41 -5.23
N TYR A 75 12.91 6.49 -4.44
CA TYR A 75 12.13 5.35 -3.94
C TYR A 75 10.98 5.81 -3.04
N GLU A 76 11.26 6.73 -2.11
CA GLU A 76 10.25 7.24 -1.18
C GLU A 76 9.16 8.03 -1.89
N LEU A 77 9.52 8.78 -2.93
CA LEU A 77 8.59 9.54 -3.75
C LEU A 77 7.67 8.61 -4.55
N GLU A 78 8.21 7.54 -5.13
CA GLU A 78 7.39 6.52 -5.81
C GLU A 78 6.45 5.81 -4.82
N LEU A 79 6.94 5.47 -3.63
CA LEU A 79 6.13 4.81 -2.60
C LEU A 79 5.02 5.74 -2.09
N THR A 80 5.35 7.01 -1.83
CA THR A 80 4.38 8.04 -1.41
C THR A 80 3.35 8.28 -2.50
N SER A 81 3.77 8.38 -3.77
CA SER A 81 2.86 8.51 -4.90
C SER A 81 1.91 7.32 -5.01
N ALA A 82 2.39 6.09 -4.85
CA ALA A 82 1.56 4.89 -4.88
C ALA A 82 0.55 4.86 -3.72
N LYS A 83 0.97 5.23 -2.50
CA LYS A 83 0.09 5.38 -1.33
C LYS A 83 -0.99 6.45 -1.56
N GLN A 84 -0.61 7.61 -2.08
CA GLN A 84 -1.54 8.69 -2.39
C GLN A 84 -2.55 8.27 -3.46
N ALA A 85 -2.10 7.63 -4.53
CA ALA A 85 -2.99 7.13 -5.58
C ALA A 85 -4.00 6.10 -5.03
N LEU A 86 -3.56 5.22 -4.12
CA LEU A 86 -4.43 4.30 -3.42
C LEU A 86 -5.45 5.05 -2.55
N ALA A 87 -5.01 5.99 -1.74
CA ALA A 87 -5.88 6.80 -0.89
C ALA A 87 -6.92 7.58 -1.71
N SER A 88 -6.51 8.21 -2.82
CA SER A 88 -7.43 8.90 -3.73
C SER A 88 -8.44 7.95 -4.38
N THR A 89 -8.02 6.72 -4.68
CA THR A 89 -8.92 5.70 -5.24
C THR A 89 -9.90 5.19 -4.19
N LEU A 90 -9.45 4.98 -2.95
CA LEU A 90 -10.31 4.64 -1.82
C LEU A 90 -11.35 5.73 -1.55
N ALA A 91 -10.93 7.01 -1.54
CA ALA A 91 -11.83 8.14 -1.36
C ALA A 91 -12.88 8.27 -2.49
N ARG A 92 -12.62 7.69 -3.66
CA ARG A 92 -13.57 7.66 -4.79
C ARG A 92 -14.52 6.46 -4.76
N ILE A 93 -14.15 5.40 -4.04
CA ILE A 93 -14.90 4.14 -3.96
C ILE A 93 -15.76 4.07 -2.69
N SER A 94 -15.32 4.78 -1.64
CA SER A 94 -15.97 4.83 -0.34
C SER A 94 -17.18 5.76 -0.31
#